data_AF-A0A5C4NQF4-F1
#
_entry.id   AF-A0A5C4NQF4-F1
#
_cell.length_a   1.000
_cell.length_b   1.000
_cell.length_c   1.000
_cell.angle_alpha   90.00
_cell.angle_beta   90.00
_cell.angle_gamma   90.00
#
_symmetry.space_group_name_H-M   'P 1'
#
loop_
_entity.id
_entity.type
_entity.pdbx_description
1 polymer ?
#
loop_
_entity_poly.entity_id
_entity_poly.type
_entity_poly.pdbx_seq_one_letter_code
_entity_poly.pdbx_strand_id
1 'polypeptide(L)'
;MGFFRVLLFGFLGLVVLYLILSVALRLRERRRLAEEWEAGDRLIDRDIHMETGLADYDRSLRRRLLWLLIVGPMAGFLLLLYLLNVS
;
A
#
# COMPACT_ATOMS: atom_id res chain seq x y z
N MET A 1 -29.80 6.92 -15.83
CA MET A 1 -29.62 6.77 -14.37
C MET A 1 -28.93 5.44 -14.03
N GLY A 2 -27.63 5.29 -14.33
CA GLY A 2 -26.89 4.03 -14.10
C GLY A 2 -25.38 4.17 -13.87
N PHE A 3 -24.81 5.36 -14.11
CA PHE A 3 -23.36 5.59 -14.07
C PHE A 3 -22.76 5.57 -12.66
N PHE A 4 -23.52 5.97 -11.64
CA PHE A 4 -23.05 5.98 -10.24
C PHE A 4 -22.63 4.59 -9.73
N ARG A 5 -23.27 3.52 -10.19
CA ARG A 5 -22.93 2.15 -9.78
C ARG A 5 -21.56 1.73 -10.32
N VAL A 6 -21.29 1.97 -11.59
CA VAL A 6 -20.02 1.61 -12.23
C VAL A 6 -18.85 2.34 -11.56
N LEU A 7 -19.03 3.62 -11.21
CA LEU A 7 -17.97 4.35 -10.52
C LEU A 7 -17.73 3.84 -9.10
N LEU A 8 -18.78 3.53 -8.34
CA LEU A 8 -18.64 2.97 -7.00
C LEU A 8 -17.87 1.65 -7.03
N PHE A 9 -18.19 0.77 -7.98
CA PHE A 9 -17.47 -0.50 -8.16
C PHE A 9 -16.02 -0.31 -8.64
N GLY A 10 -15.76 0.65 -9.54
CA GLY A 10 -14.40 0.96 -9.98
C GLY A 10 -13.53 1.51 -8.84
N PHE A 11 -14.08 2.42 -8.04
CA PHE A 11 -13.40 2.95 -6.86
C PHE A 11 -13.12 1.86 -5.82
N LEU A 12 -14.12 1.02 -5.53
CA LEU A 12 -13.96 -0.09 -4.60
C LEU A 12 -12.91 -1.10 -5.09
N GLY A 13 -12.88 -1.38 -6.39
CA GLY A 13 -11.86 -2.22 -7.02
C GLY A 13 -10.45 -1.68 -6.85
N LEU A 14 -10.24 -0.36 -7.00
CA LEU A 14 -8.95 0.29 -6.77
C LEU A 14 -8.51 0.18 -5.31
N VAL A 15 -9.42 0.35 -4.35
CA VAL A 15 -9.12 0.18 -2.91
C VAL A 15 -8.69 -1.26 -2.61
N VAL A 16 -9.41 -2.24 -3.15
CA VAL A 16 -9.10 -3.67 -2.95
C VAL A 16 -7.76 -4.03 -3.57
N LEU A 17 -7.51 -3.65 -4.83
CA LEU A 17 -6.26 -3.92 -5.52
C LEU A 17 -5.07 -3.32 -4.77
N TYR A 18 -5.24 -2.10 -4.26
CA TYR A 18 -4.26 -1.43 -3.45
C TYR A 18 -3.95 -2.16 -2.14
N LEU A 19 -4.98 -2.62 -1.41
CA LEU A 19 -4.79 -3.40 -0.18
C LEU A 19 -3.97 -4.67 -0.46
N ILE A 20 -4.28 -5.37 -1.56
CA ILE A 20 -3.53 -6.56 -1.99
C ILE A 20 -2.06 -6.19 -2.26
N LEU A 21 -1.80 -5.12 -3.02
CA LEU A 21 -0.44 -4.69 -3.36
C LEU A 21 0.37 -4.30 -2.11
N SER A 22 -0.27 -3.57 -1.19
CA SER A 22 0.31 -3.16 0.09
C SER A 22 0.76 -4.37 0.91
N VAL A 23 -0.12 -5.37 1.05
CA VAL A 23 0.17 -6.59 1.80
C VAL A 23 1.30 -7.37 1.11
N ALA A 24 1.24 -7.52 -0.22
CA ALA A 24 2.27 -8.22 -0.99
C ALA A 24 3.66 -7.59 -0.83
N LEU A 25 3.75 -6.26 -0.85
CA LEU A 25 5.02 -5.55 -0.63
C LEU A 25 5.58 -5.82 0.77
N ARG A 26 4.72 -5.82 1.80
CA ARG A 26 5.13 -6.09 3.19
C ARG A 26 5.65 -7.51 3.40
N LEU A 27 5.05 -8.48 2.72
CA LEU A 27 5.53 -9.87 2.73
C LEU A 27 6.89 -10.03 2.02
N ARG A 28 7.13 -9.29 0.92
CA ARG A 28 8.41 -9.33 0.21
C ARG A 28 9.53 -8.70 1.02
N GLU A 29 9.29 -7.59 1.69
CA GLU A 29 10.32 -6.95 2.51
C GLU A 29 10.72 -7.81 3.70
N ARG A 30 9.75 -8.47 4.36
CA ARG A 30 10.03 -9.44 5.43
C ARG A 30 10.95 -10.56 4.97
N ARG A 31 10.73 -11.07 3.75
CA ARG A 31 11.59 -12.11 3.16
C ARG A 31 12.98 -11.58 2.84
N ARG A 32 13.06 -10.38 2.26
CA ARG A 32 14.34 -9.72 1.97
C ARG A 32 15.19 -9.51 3.22
N LEU A 33 14.60 -8.99 4.29
CA LEU A 33 15.29 -8.80 5.57
C LEU A 33 15.74 -10.13 6.20
N ALA A 34 14.97 -11.21 6.01
CA ALA A 34 15.37 -12.54 6.47
C ALA A 34 16.54 -13.11 5.65
N GLU A 35 16.54 -12.93 4.33
CA GLU A 35 17.64 -13.33 3.44
C GLU A 35 18.91 -12.51 3.68
N GLU A 36 18.79 -11.19 3.88
CA GLU A 36 19.92 -10.32 4.25
C GLU A 36 20.54 -10.73 5.59
N TRP A 37 19.72 -11.15 6.56
CA TRP A 37 20.18 -11.70 7.83
C TRP A 37 20.92 -13.03 7.67
N GLU A 38 20.43 -13.92 6.82
CA GLU A 38 21.05 -15.22 6.57
C GLU A 38 22.38 -15.11 5.82
N ALA A 39 22.52 -14.11 4.95
CA ALA A 39 23.71 -13.87 4.14
C ALA A 39 24.80 -13.02 4.82
N GLY A 40 24.45 -12.25 5.85
CA GLY A 40 25.35 -11.34 6.56
C GLY A 40 26.13 -11.97 7.71
N ASP A 41 27.14 -11.24 8.18
CA ASP A 41 27.87 -11.58 9.40
C ASP A 41 26.93 -11.38 10.60
N ARG A 42 26.66 -12.45 11.37
CA ARG A 42 25.65 -12.52 12.44
C ARG A 42 26.10 -11.77 13.71
N LEU A 43 26.54 -10.53 13.55
CA LEU A 43 27.17 -9.69 14.57
C LEU A 43 26.16 -9.08 15.56
N ILE A 44 24.87 -9.13 15.26
CA ILE A 44 23.77 -8.60 16.08
C ILE A 44 22.81 -9.77 16.39
N ASP A 45 21.90 -9.62 17.35
CA ASP A 45 20.85 -10.61 17.57
C ASP A 45 19.76 -10.51 16.48
N ARG A 46 19.25 -11.66 16.01
CA ARG A 46 18.33 -11.74 14.85
C ARG A 46 17.07 -10.90 15.05
N ASP A 47 16.55 -10.95 16.27
CA ASP A 47 15.32 -10.25 16.62
C ASP A 47 15.53 -8.73 16.58
N ILE A 48 16.66 -8.21 17.07
CA ILE A 48 16.93 -6.76 17.06
C ILE A 48 17.12 -6.24 15.63
N HIS A 49 17.78 -7.01 14.74
CA HIS A 49 17.93 -6.60 13.34
C HIS A 49 16.60 -6.64 12.59
N MET A 50 15.80 -7.69 12.80
CA MET A 50 14.45 -7.78 12.22
C MET A 50 13.53 -6.67 12.73
N GLU A 51 13.51 -6.39 14.04
CA GLU A 51 12.64 -5.36 14.63
C GLU A 51 12.99 -3.96 14.12
N THR A 52 14.28 -3.64 14.05
CA THR A 52 14.74 -2.32 13.59
C THR A 52 14.45 -2.12 12.10
N GLY A 53 14.72 -3.13 11.26
CA GLY A 53 14.44 -3.08 9.83
C GLY A 53 12.93 -3.03 9.53
N LEU A 54 12.12 -3.79 10.26
CA LEU A 54 10.66 -3.76 10.14
C LEU A 54 10.05 -2.45 10.64
N ALA A 55 10.58 -1.86 11.71
CA ALA A 55 10.08 -0.61 12.26
C ALA A 55 10.26 0.56 11.28
N ASP A 56 11.40 0.63 10.60
CA ASP A 56 11.68 1.70 9.65
C ASP A 56 10.89 1.52 8.34
N TYR A 57 10.76 0.27 7.88
CA TYR A 57 9.89 -0.07 6.76
C TYR A 57 8.41 0.22 7.07
N ASP A 58 7.90 -0.17 8.23
CA ASP A 58 6.52 0.10 8.64
C ASP A 58 6.24 1.60 8.80
N ARG A 59 7.25 2.44 9.10
CA ARG A 59 7.09 3.89 9.24
C ARG A 59 6.91 4.56 7.88
N SER A 60 7.76 4.23 6.92
CA SER A 60 7.65 4.75 5.55
C SER A 60 6.40 4.20 4.84
N LEU A 61 6.09 2.92 5.06
CA LEU A 61 4.97 2.25 4.44
C LEU A 61 3.63 2.74 5.01
N ARG A 62 3.47 2.92 6.33
CA ARG A 62 2.26 3.56 6.90
C ARG A 62 2.02 4.96 6.36
N ARG A 63 3.08 5.75 6.19
CA ARG A 63 2.94 7.12 5.68
C ARG A 63 2.51 7.14 4.22
N ARG A 64 3.09 6.25 3.39
CA ARG A 64 2.62 6.01 2.01
C ARG A 64 1.21 5.43 1.98
N LEU A 65 0.87 4.62 2.98
CA LEU A 65 -0.43 3.95 3.06
C LEU A 65 -1.56 4.95 3.32
N LEU A 66 -1.36 5.80 4.32
CA LEU A 66 -2.27 6.90 4.65
C LEU A 66 -2.40 7.90 3.50
N TRP A 67 -1.30 8.24 2.82
CA TRP A 67 -1.33 9.12 1.66
C TRP A 67 -2.19 8.54 0.53
N LEU A 68 -2.04 7.26 0.20
CA LEU A 68 -2.85 6.64 -0.86
C LEU A 68 -4.31 6.38 -0.43
N LEU A 69 -4.57 6.12 0.84
CA LEU A 69 -5.93 6.06 1.39
C LEU A 69 -6.67 7.40 1.23
N ILE A 70 -5.95 8.53 1.20
CA ILE A 70 -6.51 9.87 1.00
C ILE A 70 -6.57 10.23 -0.49
N VAL A 71 -5.51 9.95 -1.25
CA VAL A 71 -5.44 10.28 -2.69
C VAL A 71 -6.38 9.43 -3.52
N GLY A 72 -6.56 8.16 -3.17
CA GLY A 72 -7.52 7.26 -3.83
C GLY A 72 -8.94 7.86 -3.91
N PRO A 73 -9.59 8.19 -2.77
CA PRO A 73 -10.93 8.78 -2.77
C PRO A 73 -10.97 10.14 -3.48
N MET A 74 -9.93 10.98 -3.34
CA MET A 74 -9.86 12.24 -4.10
C MET A 74 -9.81 12.01 -5.61
N ALA A 75 -9.00 11.07 -6.08
CA ALA A 75 -8.89 10.74 -7.50
C ALA A 75 -10.20 10.16 -8.05
N GLY A 76 -10.88 9.30 -7.29
CA GLY A 76 -12.21 8.80 -7.63
C GLY A 76 -13.26 9.92 -7.72
N PHE A 77 -13.20 10.90 -6.81
CA PHE A 77 -14.09 12.06 -6.81
C PHE A 77 -13.83 12.99 -8.00
N LEU A 78 -12.56 13.28 -8.32
CA LEU A 78 -12.18 14.06 -9.50
C LEU A 78 -12.61 13.37 -10.80
N LEU A 79 -12.46 12.05 -10.88
CA LEU A 79 -12.93 11.26 -12.02
C LEU A 79 -14.45 11.31 -12.17
N LEU A 80 -15.21 11.23 -11.06
CA LEU A 80 -16.67 11.43 -11.06
C LEU A 80 -17.02 12.81 -11.65
N LEU A 81 -16.39 13.88 -11.14
CA LEU A 81 -16.62 15.25 -11.60
C LEU A 81 -16.31 15.40 -13.08
N TYR A 82 -15.19 14.85 -13.54
CA TYR A 82 -14.81 14.88 -14.96
C TYR A 82 -15.86 14.17 -15.85
N LEU A 83 -16.28 12.96 -15.48
CA LEU A 83 -17.27 12.20 -16.25
C LEU A 83 -18.65 12.87 -16.28
N LEU A 84 -19.05 13.49 -15.17
CA LEU A 84 -20.31 14.24 -15.08
C LEU A 84 -20.27 15.58 -15.81
N ASN A 85 -19.11 16.24 -15.87
CA ASN A 85 -18.94 17.54 -16.52
C ASN A 85 -18.71 17.43 -18.03
N VAL A 86 -18.28 16.26 -18.52
CA VAL A 86 -18.13 15.98 -19.97
C VAL A 86 -19.45 15.50 -20.61
N SER A 87 -20.54 15.37 -19.83
CA SER A 87 -21.92 15.21 -20.32
C SER A 87 -22.70 16.51 -20.20
#